data_AF-A0A9W5YH13-F1
#
_entry.id   AF-A0A9W5YH13-F1
#
_cell.length_a   1.000
_cell.length_b   1.000
_cell.length_c   1.000
_cell.angle_alpha   90.00
_cell.angle_beta   90.00
_cell.angle_gamma   90.00
#
_symmetry.space_group_name_H-M   'P 1'
#
loop_
_entity.id
_entity.type
_entity.pdbx_description
1 polymer ?
#
loop_
_entity_poly.entity_id
_entity_poly.type
_entity_poly.pdbx_seq_one_letter_code
_entity_poly.pdbx_strand_id
1 'polypeptide(L)'
;MMNGEGLIIRELELNDIKENLLDNYSRYQEINKAWCIENNKKIIKDMNMIEDWNYDAIQKVIKELKDNIMNHGKVFAAYIENKLIGFASLSGVLYGENNQYLKLSKIQVSNDCRGKGIGKKLFDCCIDEAKRHGAKKIYISGNPAVETQGFYKSIGCVDATWIDRRQVELEPYDCQLEYVL
;
A
#
# COMPACT_ATOMS: atom_id res chain seq x y z
N MET A 1 12.20 8.09 -25.06
CA MET A 1 10.81 7.76 -25.42
C MET A 1 10.66 6.26 -25.29
N MET A 2 9.99 5.77 -24.22
CA MET A 2 9.70 4.34 -24.06
C MET A 2 8.34 4.08 -24.72
N ASN A 3 8.36 3.40 -25.87
CA ASN A 3 7.16 2.97 -26.57
C ASN A 3 6.52 1.80 -25.78
N GLY A 4 5.34 2.06 -25.21
CA GLY A 4 4.25 1.08 -25.16
C GLY A 4 4.48 -0.27 -24.48
N GLU A 5 5.17 -0.34 -23.33
CA GLU A 5 4.91 -1.44 -22.41
C GLU A 5 3.45 -1.33 -21.97
N GLY A 6 2.59 -2.21 -22.47
CA GLY A 6 1.14 -2.19 -22.28
C GLY A 6 0.77 -2.42 -20.82
N LEU A 7 0.95 -1.40 -19.97
CA LEU A 7 0.58 -1.42 -18.57
C LEU A 7 -0.94 -1.63 -18.48
N ILE A 8 -1.33 -2.76 -17.90
CA ILE A 8 -2.72 -3.08 -17.61
C ILE A 8 -2.90 -3.01 -16.10
N ILE A 9 -3.90 -2.26 -15.65
CA ILE A 9 -4.35 -2.28 -14.26
C ILE A 9 -5.75 -2.86 -14.24
N ARG A 10 -5.96 -3.86 -13.38
CA ARG A 10 -7.26 -4.50 -13.21
C ARG A 10 -7.50 -4.86 -11.75
N GLU A 11 -8.77 -5.01 -11.42
CA GLU A 11 -9.19 -5.67 -10.19
C GLU A 11 -8.87 -7.18 -10.26
N LEU A 12 -8.47 -7.76 -9.13
CA LEU A 12 -8.29 -9.20 -8.97
C LEU A 12 -9.49 -9.79 -8.24
N GLU A 13 -9.95 -10.94 -8.72
CA GLU A 13 -10.88 -11.81 -8.01
C GLU A 13 -10.13 -12.88 -7.21
N LEU A 14 -10.83 -13.59 -6.33
CA LEU A 14 -10.21 -14.64 -5.51
C LEU A 14 -9.48 -15.71 -6.37
N ASN A 15 -10.05 -16.06 -7.52
CA ASN A 15 -9.47 -17.04 -8.46
C ASN A 15 -8.23 -16.53 -9.20
N ASP A 16 -7.99 -15.21 -9.23
CA ASP A 16 -6.78 -14.63 -9.78
C ASP A 16 -5.58 -14.78 -8.83
N ILE A 17 -5.83 -14.86 -7.51
CA ILE A 17 -4.77 -14.93 -6.50
C ILE A 17 -4.29 -16.36 -6.33
N LYS A 18 -3.36 -16.76 -7.20
CA LYS A 18 -2.67 -18.05 -7.15
C LYS A 18 -1.40 -17.97 -6.28
N GLU A 19 -0.89 -19.12 -5.85
CA GLU A 19 0.34 -19.22 -5.03
C GLU A 19 1.58 -18.65 -5.73
N ASN A 20 1.57 -18.65 -7.07
CA ASN A 20 2.65 -18.15 -7.91
C ASN A 20 2.45 -16.69 -8.37
N LEU A 21 1.47 -15.97 -7.83
CA LEU A 21 1.12 -14.61 -8.27
C LEU A 21 2.31 -13.64 -8.20
N LEU A 22 3.20 -13.85 -7.23
CA LEU A 22 4.31 -12.96 -6.91
C LEU A 22 5.69 -13.53 -7.26
N ASP A 23 5.77 -14.61 -8.04
CA ASP A 23 7.04 -15.29 -8.37
C ASP A 23 8.05 -14.38 -9.08
N ASN A 24 7.55 -13.42 -9.87
CA ASN A 24 8.38 -12.48 -10.63
C ASN A 24 8.45 -11.09 -9.95
N TYR A 25 7.99 -10.98 -8.71
CA TYR A 25 7.86 -9.70 -8.02
C TYR A 25 9.09 -9.41 -7.14
N SER A 26 9.77 -8.30 -7.39
CA SER A 26 10.90 -7.87 -6.56
C SER A 26 10.43 -6.89 -5.48
N ARG A 27 10.23 -7.37 -4.24
CA ARG A 27 9.90 -6.49 -3.11
C ARG A 27 11.07 -5.61 -2.69
N TYR A 28 12.31 -6.09 -2.81
CA TYR A 28 13.55 -5.44 -2.38
C TYR A 28 13.47 -3.90 -2.22
N GLN A 29 13.82 -3.41 -1.03
CA GLN A 29 13.96 -2.00 -0.71
C GLN A 29 15.07 -1.79 0.30
N GLU A 30 15.97 -0.86 -0.02
CA GLU A 30 16.96 -0.37 0.92
C GLU A 30 16.41 0.86 1.64
N ILE A 31 16.22 0.74 2.95
CA ILE A 31 15.74 1.80 3.82
C ILE A 31 16.96 2.48 4.46
N ASN A 32 17.41 3.54 3.79
CA ASN A 32 18.52 4.36 4.27
C ASN A 32 18.09 5.28 5.41
N LYS A 33 16.90 5.88 5.31
CA LYS A 33 16.39 6.86 6.27
C LYS A 33 14.92 6.63 6.60
N ALA A 34 14.55 6.81 7.87
CA ALA A 34 13.17 6.75 8.33
C ALA A 34 12.84 7.91 9.27
N TRP A 35 11.55 8.26 9.33
CA TRP A 35 11.01 9.18 10.30
C TRP A 35 10.82 8.50 11.66
N CYS A 36 11.27 9.15 12.72
CA CYS A 36 11.09 8.69 14.10
C CYS A 36 10.49 9.81 14.93
N ILE A 37 9.75 9.44 15.98
CA ILE A 37 9.29 10.39 16.99
C ILE A 37 10.25 10.30 18.18
N GLU A 38 10.95 11.39 18.48
CA GLU A 38 11.78 11.50 19.69
C GLU A 38 11.44 12.80 20.41
N ASN A 39 11.20 12.72 21.72
CA ASN A 39 10.85 13.89 22.55
C ASN A 39 9.71 14.73 21.92
N ASN A 40 8.67 14.05 21.43
CA ASN A 40 7.52 14.64 20.72
C ASN A 40 7.88 15.44 19.44
N LYS A 41 9.06 15.20 18.85
CA LYS A 41 9.49 15.80 17.58
C LYS A 41 9.72 14.72 16.53
N LYS A 42 9.24 14.99 15.31
CA LYS A 42 9.49 14.14 14.14
C LYS A 42 10.90 14.44 13.62
N ILE A 43 11.79 13.45 13.68
CA ILE A 43 13.18 13.56 13.22
C ILE A 43 13.46 12.48 12.18
N ILE A 44 14.48 12.69 11.35
CA ILE A 44 14.95 11.68 10.39
C ILE A 44 16.19 10.99 10.98
N LYS A 45 16.20 9.65 10.95
CA LYS A 45 17.34 8.83 11.34
C LYS A 45 17.82 7.95 10.19
N ASP A 46 19.11 7.65 10.19
CA ASP A 46 19.69 6.62 9.34
C ASP A 46 19.33 5.23 9.90
N MET A 47 18.91 4.31 9.04
CA MET A 47 18.43 2.97 9.41
C MET A 47 19.32 1.85 8.85
N ASN A 48 19.86 2.03 7.64
CA ASN A 48 20.66 1.02 6.92
C ASN A 48 20.03 -0.38 6.93
N MET A 49 18.73 -0.45 6.65
CA MET A 49 17.96 -1.70 6.65
C MET A 49 17.62 -2.13 5.23
N ILE A 50 17.48 -3.44 5.01
CA ILE A 50 16.95 -4.00 3.76
C ILE A 50 15.66 -4.72 4.09
N GLU A 51 14.60 -4.38 3.35
CA GLU A 51 13.36 -5.13 3.32
C GLU A 51 13.26 -5.92 2.02
N ASP A 52 13.17 -7.24 2.15
CA ASP A 52 12.90 -8.13 1.03
C ASP A 52 12.00 -9.28 1.47
N TRP A 53 11.37 -9.95 0.52
CA TRP A 53 10.51 -11.09 0.81
C TRP A 53 11.24 -12.40 0.58
N ASN A 54 11.20 -13.23 1.61
CA ASN A 54 11.41 -14.66 1.46
C ASN A 54 10.10 -15.35 1.06
N TYR A 55 10.17 -16.66 0.83
CA TYR A 55 9.01 -17.47 0.45
C TYR A 55 7.85 -17.35 1.45
N ASP A 56 8.12 -17.42 2.75
CA ASP A 56 7.08 -17.35 3.79
C ASP A 56 6.38 -15.98 3.80
N ALA A 57 7.13 -14.90 3.58
CA ALA A 57 6.58 -13.55 3.45
C ALA A 57 5.68 -13.43 2.21
N ILE A 58 6.08 -14.01 1.08
CA ILE A 58 5.23 -14.08 -0.13
C ILE A 58 3.92 -14.81 0.16
N GLN A 59 3.98 -15.99 0.79
CA GLN A 59 2.78 -16.77 1.12
C GLN A 59 1.87 -16.01 2.09
N LYS A 60 2.44 -15.29 3.07
CA LYS A 60 1.68 -14.42 3.97
C LYS A 60 0.97 -13.31 3.20
N VAL A 61 1.65 -12.63 2.28
CA VAL A 61 1.05 -11.56 1.45
C VAL A 61 -0.08 -12.13 0.60
N ILE A 62 0.14 -13.27 -0.06
CA ILE A 62 -0.90 -13.95 -0.86
C ILE A 62 -2.13 -14.26 -0.02
N LYS A 63 -1.93 -14.81 1.18
CA LYS A 63 -3.02 -15.07 2.13
C LYS A 63 -3.76 -13.79 2.52
N GLU A 64 -3.04 -12.73 2.87
CA GLU A 64 -3.64 -11.45 3.25
C GLU A 64 -4.44 -10.81 2.11
N LEU A 65 -4.01 -10.95 0.85
CA LEU A 65 -4.78 -10.49 -0.31
C LEU A 65 -6.07 -11.30 -0.49
N LYS A 66 -6.01 -12.64 -0.34
CA LYS A 66 -7.21 -13.50 -0.37
C LYS A 66 -8.19 -13.15 0.75
N ASP A 67 -7.67 -13.02 1.97
CA ASP A 67 -8.46 -12.67 3.15
C ASP A 67 -9.14 -11.30 2.97
N ASN A 68 -8.45 -10.33 2.36
CA ASN A 68 -9.04 -9.04 2.06
C ASN A 68 -10.24 -9.16 1.10
N ILE A 69 -10.10 -9.91 0.00
CA ILE A 69 -11.20 -10.13 -0.96
C ILE A 69 -12.38 -10.85 -0.28
N MET A 70 -12.11 -11.88 0.53
CA MET A 70 -13.16 -12.61 1.26
C MET A 70 -13.90 -11.71 2.26
N ASN A 71 -13.24 -10.68 2.80
CA ASN A 71 -13.84 -9.68 3.67
C ASN A 71 -14.33 -8.44 2.89
N HIS A 72 -14.82 -8.65 1.66
CA HIS A 72 -15.40 -7.63 0.78
C HIS A 72 -14.45 -6.51 0.33
N GLY A 73 -13.15 -6.65 0.60
CA GLY A 73 -12.12 -5.73 0.13
C GLY A 73 -11.81 -5.92 -1.35
N LYS A 74 -11.05 -4.97 -1.90
CA LYS A 74 -10.62 -4.97 -3.29
C LYS A 74 -9.11 -5.01 -3.41
N VAL A 75 -8.64 -5.76 -4.40
CA VAL A 75 -7.21 -5.81 -4.76
C VAL A 75 -7.09 -5.39 -6.22
N PHE A 76 -6.26 -4.39 -6.47
CA PHE A 76 -5.91 -3.93 -7.81
C PHE A 76 -4.48 -4.36 -8.11
N ALA A 77 -4.23 -4.85 -9.31
CA ALA A 77 -2.92 -5.28 -9.75
C ALA A 77 -2.53 -4.64 -11.09
N ALA A 78 -1.26 -4.27 -11.18
CA ALA A 78 -0.62 -3.74 -12.36
C ALA A 78 0.20 -4.83 -13.03
N TYR A 79 0.08 -4.94 -14.36
CA TYR A 79 0.76 -5.93 -15.17
C TYR A 79 1.53 -5.30 -16.33
N ILE A 80 2.71 -5.84 -16.61
CA ILE A 80 3.48 -5.61 -17.85
C ILE A 80 3.88 -6.99 -18.37
N GLU A 81 3.60 -7.28 -19.65
CA GLU A 81 3.93 -8.59 -20.28
C GLU A 81 3.45 -9.80 -19.46
N ASN A 82 2.21 -9.74 -18.95
CA ASN A 82 1.58 -10.74 -18.08
C ASN A 82 2.27 -10.97 -16.72
N LYS A 83 3.27 -10.16 -16.34
CA LYS A 83 3.91 -10.20 -15.02
C LYS A 83 3.28 -9.16 -14.10
N LEU A 84 2.95 -9.57 -12.88
CA LEU A 84 2.48 -8.62 -11.87
C LEU A 84 3.67 -7.78 -11.39
N ILE A 85 3.58 -6.47 -11.57
CA ILE A 85 4.63 -5.50 -11.25
C ILE A 85 4.23 -4.50 -10.16
N GLY A 86 2.99 -4.57 -9.69
CA GLY A 86 2.51 -3.79 -8.54
C GLY A 86 1.11 -4.19 -8.14
N PHE A 87 0.73 -3.90 -6.90
CA PHE A 87 -0.62 -4.13 -6.42
C PHE A 87 -1.00 -3.16 -5.30
N ALA A 88 -2.30 -2.97 -5.10
CA ALA A 88 -2.87 -2.25 -3.97
C ALA A 88 -4.06 -3.03 -3.39
N SER A 89 -4.22 -3.01 -2.07
CA SER A 89 -5.24 -3.77 -1.35
C SER A 89 -6.00 -2.84 -0.40
N LEU A 90 -7.27 -2.57 -0.72
CA LEU A 90 -8.18 -1.72 0.04
C LEU A 90 -9.18 -2.59 0.82
N SER A 91 -9.37 -2.31 2.10
CA SER A 91 -10.33 -3.02 2.94
C SER A 91 -11.78 -2.83 2.47
N GLY A 92 -12.65 -3.80 2.74
CA GLY A 92 -14.08 -3.74 2.40
C GLY A 92 -15.01 -3.20 3.49
N VAL A 93 -14.47 -2.86 4.67
CA VAL A 93 -15.28 -2.49 5.83
C VAL A 93 -14.97 -1.05 6.22
N LEU A 94 -16.02 -0.21 6.23
CA LEU A 94 -15.93 1.16 6.73
C LEU A 94 -15.63 1.17 8.23
N TYR A 95 -14.79 2.10 8.67
CA TYR A 95 -14.46 2.27 10.07
C TYR A 95 -14.07 3.72 10.40
N GLY A 96 -13.73 3.95 11.66
CA GLY A 96 -13.58 5.28 12.26
C GLY A 96 -14.84 5.70 13.00
N GLU A 97 -14.75 6.77 13.77
CA GLU A 97 -15.86 7.26 14.63
C GLU A 97 -17.18 7.50 13.87
N ASN A 98 -17.09 7.83 12.58
CA ASN A 98 -18.23 8.14 11.72
C ASN A 98 -18.28 7.22 10.49
N ASN A 99 -17.64 6.03 10.53
CA ASN A 99 -17.51 5.13 9.37
C ASN A 99 -16.95 5.82 8.12
N GLN A 100 -16.01 6.75 8.32
CA GLN A 100 -15.51 7.63 7.29
C GLN A 100 -14.31 7.07 6.51
N TYR A 101 -13.67 6.00 7.01
CA TYR A 101 -12.45 5.45 6.44
C TYR A 101 -12.66 4.08 5.80
N LEU A 102 -11.95 3.84 4.69
CA LEU A 102 -11.45 2.51 4.34
C LEU A 102 -9.93 2.48 4.52
N LYS A 103 -9.38 1.33 4.89
CA LYS A 103 -7.96 1.14 5.10
C LYS A 103 -7.30 0.69 3.81
N LEU A 104 -6.28 1.42 3.35
CA LEU A 104 -5.32 0.88 2.40
C LEU A 104 -4.33 0.00 3.15
N SER A 105 -4.48 -1.32 3.03
CA SER A 105 -3.66 -2.29 3.77
C SER A 105 -2.28 -2.49 3.16
N LYS A 106 -2.17 -2.41 1.82
CA LYS A 106 -0.91 -2.52 1.08
C LYS A 106 -1.00 -1.72 -0.21
N ILE A 107 0.11 -1.09 -0.59
CA ILE A 107 0.36 -0.58 -1.94
C ILE A 107 1.84 -0.68 -2.24
N GLN A 108 2.21 -1.47 -3.24
CA GLN A 108 3.60 -1.78 -3.52
C GLN A 108 3.81 -1.93 -5.03
N VAL A 109 5.01 -1.54 -5.47
CA VAL A 109 5.48 -1.70 -6.85
C VAL A 109 6.83 -2.41 -6.80
N SER A 110 7.01 -3.36 -7.71
CA SER A 110 8.25 -4.11 -7.88
C SER A 110 9.42 -3.15 -8.05
N ASN A 111 10.56 -3.45 -7.43
CA ASN A 111 11.72 -2.56 -7.32
C ASN A 111 12.18 -2.00 -8.67
N ASP A 112 12.28 -2.88 -9.67
CA ASP A 112 12.65 -2.60 -11.06
C ASP A 112 11.61 -1.75 -11.84
N CYS A 113 10.41 -1.56 -11.27
CA CYS A 113 9.31 -0.82 -11.85
C CYS A 113 8.96 0.48 -11.08
N ARG A 114 9.69 0.82 -10.01
CA ARG A 114 9.47 2.05 -9.24
C ARG A 114 9.82 3.31 -10.05
N GLY A 115 9.29 4.46 -9.61
CA GLY A 115 9.51 5.74 -10.28
C GLY A 115 8.75 5.95 -11.60
N LYS A 116 8.01 4.95 -12.08
CA LYS A 116 7.23 5.00 -13.34
C LYS A 116 5.75 5.42 -13.17
N GLY A 117 5.36 5.91 -11.99
CA GLY A 117 4.00 6.36 -11.70
C GLY A 117 2.95 5.25 -11.48
N ILE A 118 3.34 3.98 -11.46
CA ILE A 118 2.43 2.83 -11.26
C ILE A 118 1.72 2.88 -9.91
N GLY A 119 2.46 3.21 -8.83
CA GLY A 119 1.89 3.31 -7.49
C GLY A 119 0.77 4.35 -7.42
N LYS A 120 0.92 5.50 -8.10
CA LYS A 120 -0.15 6.50 -8.18
C LYS A 120 -1.37 5.93 -8.90
N LYS A 121 -1.19 5.27 -10.05
CA LYS A 121 -2.32 4.69 -10.81
C LYS A 121 -3.08 3.62 -10.01
N LEU A 122 -2.37 2.79 -9.24
CA LEU A 122 -2.99 1.83 -8.32
C LEU A 122 -3.78 2.53 -7.21
N PHE A 123 -3.22 3.61 -6.65
CA PHE A 123 -3.91 4.40 -5.62
C PHE A 123 -5.16 5.10 -6.16
N ASP A 124 -5.11 5.60 -7.40
CA ASP A 124 -6.28 6.20 -8.08
C ASP A 124 -7.43 5.17 -8.17
N CYS A 125 -7.15 3.89 -8.47
CA CYS A 125 -8.16 2.82 -8.42
C CYS A 125 -8.75 2.63 -7.01
N CYS A 126 -7.93 2.72 -5.96
CA CYS A 126 -8.40 2.66 -4.58
C CYS A 126 -9.29 3.87 -4.21
N ILE A 127 -8.97 5.07 -4.71
CA ILE A 127 -9.81 6.27 -4.53
C ILE A 127 -11.20 6.03 -5.13
N ASP A 128 -11.26 5.55 -6.37
CA ASP A 128 -12.52 5.31 -7.06
C ASP A 128 -13.37 4.24 -6.35
N GLU A 129 -12.75 3.16 -5.89
CA GLU A 129 -13.42 2.15 -5.07
C GLU A 129 -13.91 2.73 -3.74
N ALA A 130 -13.07 3.49 -3.04
CA ALA A 130 -13.43 4.04 -1.74
C ALA A 130 -14.63 5.00 -1.84
N LYS A 131 -14.69 5.80 -2.91
CA LYS A 131 -15.84 6.65 -3.24
C LYS A 131 -17.10 5.83 -3.48
N ARG A 132 -17.01 4.75 -4.27
CA ARG A 132 -18.14 3.84 -4.53
C ARG A 132 -18.63 3.15 -3.25
N HIS A 133 -17.73 2.85 -2.32
CA HIS A 133 -18.05 2.28 -1.02
C HIS A 133 -18.62 3.30 -0.01
N GLY A 134 -18.70 4.58 -0.37
CA GLY A 134 -19.24 5.63 0.51
C GLY A 134 -18.25 6.17 1.55
N ALA A 135 -16.97 5.80 1.48
CA ALA A 135 -15.95 6.36 2.35
C ALA A 135 -15.78 7.87 2.10
N LYS A 136 -15.28 8.57 3.11
CA LYS A 136 -14.87 9.99 2.99
C LYS A 136 -13.37 10.15 2.93
N LYS A 137 -12.64 9.16 3.43
CA LYS A 137 -11.19 9.15 3.50
C LYS A 137 -10.63 7.75 3.31
N ILE A 138 -9.39 7.65 2.88
CA ILE A 138 -8.58 6.43 2.96
C ILE A 138 -7.60 6.59 4.11
N TYR A 139 -7.56 5.62 5.01
CA TYR A 139 -6.59 5.55 6.10
C TYR A 139 -5.41 4.66 5.74
N ILE A 140 -4.21 5.07 6.12
CA ILE A 140 -2.97 4.35 5.85
C ILE A 140 -2.13 4.30 7.14
N SER A 141 -1.75 3.10 7.54
CA SER A 141 -0.62 2.89 8.46
C SER A 141 0.59 2.60 7.57
N GLY A 142 1.51 3.56 7.48
CA GLY A 142 2.57 3.55 6.49
C GLY A 142 3.95 3.47 7.11
N ASN A 143 4.79 2.58 6.57
CA ASN A 143 6.19 2.42 6.95
C ASN A 143 6.90 3.80 7.02
N PRO A 144 7.67 4.07 8.09
CA PRO A 144 8.27 5.39 8.33
C PRO A 144 9.40 5.76 7.39
N ALA A 145 9.84 4.87 6.49
CA ALA A 145 10.87 5.15 5.49
C ALA A 145 10.60 6.47 4.74
N VAL A 146 11.62 7.31 4.61
CA VAL A 146 11.51 8.65 4.00
C VAL A 146 11.00 8.55 2.56
N GLU A 147 11.43 7.55 1.80
CA GLU A 147 10.95 7.28 0.44
C GLU A 147 9.44 6.98 0.42
N THR A 148 8.98 6.06 1.29
CA THR A 148 7.57 5.67 1.41
C THR A 148 6.70 6.86 1.81
N GLN A 149 7.14 7.66 2.79
CA GLN A 149 6.42 8.87 3.20
C GLN A 149 6.42 9.94 2.10
N GLY A 150 7.51 10.03 1.33
CA GLY A 150 7.61 10.87 0.14
C GLY A 150 6.58 10.48 -0.92
N PHE A 151 6.40 9.17 -1.17
CA PHE A 151 5.35 8.67 -2.07
C PHE A 151 3.97 9.13 -1.60
N TYR A 152 3.57 8.83 -0.36
CA TYR A 152 2.25 9.20 0.15
C TYR A 152 1.99 10.70 0.10
N LYS A 153 2.98 11.52 0.49
CA LYS A 153 2.89 12.98 0.39
C LYS A 153 2.71 13.43 -1.06
N SER A 154 3.42 12.83 -2.01
CA SER A 154 3.33 13.18 -3.44
C SER A 154 1.96 12.90 -4.06
N ILE A 155 1.22 11.94 -3.52
CA ILE A 155 -0.14 11.60 -3.96
C ILE A 155 -1.22 12.29 -3.13
N GLY A 156 -0.85 13.24 -2.26
CA GLY A 156 -1.78 14.09 -1.52
C GLY A 156 -2.23 13.54 -0.16
N CYS A 157 -1.58 12.48 0.36
CA CYS A 157 -1.84 12.05 1.73
C CYS A 157 -1.25 13.05 2.74
N VAL A 158 -1.93 13.21 3.87
CA VAL A 158 -1.54 14.05 4.99
C VAL A 158 -1.54 13.23 6.28
N ASP A 159 -1.00 13.79 7.38
CA ASP A 159 -1.09 13.15 8.69
C ASP A 159 -2.58 12.96 9.08
N ALA A 160 -2.92 11.77 9.58
CA ALA A 160 -4.29 11.44 9.95
C ALA A 160 -4.78 12.28 11.14
N THR A 161 -6.00 12.84 11.04
CA THR A 161 -6.59 13.60 12.15
C THR A 161 -7.20 12.70 13.22
N TRP A 162 -7.56 11.48 12.83
CA TRP A 162 -8.04 10.42 13.71
C TRP A 162 -7.07 9.26 13.67
N ILE A 163 -6.78 8.64 14.82
CA ILE A 163 -5.75 7.60 14.96
C ILE A 163 -6.41 6.29 15.39
N ASP A 164 -6.25 5.24 14.59
CA ASP A 164 -6.67 3.89 14.98
C ASP A 164 -5.65 3.32 15.97
N ARG A 165 -5.99 3.30 17.26
CA ARG A 165 -5.10 2.79 18.32
C ARG A 165 -4.66 1.35 18.08
N ARG A 166 -5.53 0.51 17.49
CA ARG A 166 -5.20 -0.89 17.19
C ARG A 166 -4.09 -0.98 16.15
N GLN A 167 -4.06 -0.05 15.19
CA GLN A 167 -3.01 0.04 14.20
C GLN A 167 -1.69 0.52 14.80
N VAL A 168 -1.74 1.51 15.69
CA VAL A 168 -0.56 1.98 16.42
C VAL A 168 0.01 0.91 17.33
N GLU A 169 -0.83 0.11 18.00
CA GLU A 169 -0.37 -1.01 18.82
C GLU A 169 0.28 -2.12 17.98
N LEU A 170 -0.26 -2.39 16.78
CA LEU A 170 0.27 -3.39 15.87
C LEU A 170 1.58 -2.94 15.21
N GLU A 171 1.65 -1.68 14.77
CA GLU A 171 2.77 -1.09 14.03
C GLU A 171 3.18 0.25 14.67
N PRO A 172 3.87 0.24 15.83
CA PRO A 172 4.10 1.44 16.66
C PRO A 172 5.00 2.49 16.02
N TYR A 173 5.72 2.13 14.96
CA TYR A 173 6.62 3.02 14.24
C TYR A 173 6.01 3.57 12.95
N ASP A 174 4.83 3.11 12.55
CA ASP A 174 4.18 3.56 11.33
C ASP A 174 3.67 5.00 11.46
N CYS A 175 3.84 5.76 10.38
CA CYS A 175 3.17 7.05 10.22
C CYS A 175 1.70 6.80 9.89
N GLN A 176 0.80 7.39 10.67
CA GLN A 176 -0.64 7.31 10.45
C GLN A 176 -1.07 8.44 9.53
N LEU A 177 -1.54 8.09 8.34
CA LEU A 177 -1.84 9.02 7.25
C LEU A 177 -3.29 8.87 6.80
N GLU A 178 -3.81 9.93 6.18
CA GLU A 178 -5.09 9.90 5.51
C GLU A 178 -5.06 10.59 4.14
N TYR A 179 -5.98 10.19 3.27
CA TYR A 179 -6.32 10.87 2.03
C TYR A 179 -7.80 11.23 2.03
N VAL A 180 -8.14 12.48 1.73
CA VAL A 180 -9.53 12.97 1.68
C VAL A 180 -10.07 12.80 0.25
N LEU A 181 -11.22 12.14 0.12
CA LEU A 181 -11.83 11.74 -1.17
C LEU A 181 -12.62 12.87 -1.84
#